data_AF-B2JMH9-F1
#
_entry.id   AF-B2JMH9-F1
#
_cell.length_a   1.000
_cell.length_b   1.000
_cell.length_c   1.000
_cell.angle_alpha   90.00
_cell.angle_beta   90.00
_cell.angle_gamma   90.00
#
_symmetry.space_group_name_H-M   'P 1'
#
loop_
_entity.id
_entity.type
_entity.pdbx_description
1 polymer ?
#
loop_
_entity_poly.entity_id
_entity_poly.type
_entity_poly.pdbx_seq_one_letter_code
_entity_poly.pdbx_strand_id
1 'polypeptide(L)'
;MKLNLETLGTELQLGLVADGVGLGLVPLPLLRKSEHAAQLDVIPIADFKPEIAVWIVRSRALGKMQSALAVLAESVEQSFKAARLSRAA
;
A
#
# COMPACT_ATOMS: atom_id res chain seq x y z
N MET A 1 0.04 -14.78 -9.95
CA MET A 1 1.09 -13.82 -10.37
C MET A 1 1.31 -12.84 -9.21
N LYS A 2 2.41 -12.95 -8.46
CA LYS A 2 2.79 -11.98 -7.42
C LYS A 2 3.57 -10.86 -8.11
N LEU A 3 2.95 -9.69 -8.26
CA LEU A 3 3.60 -8.49 -8.78
C LEU A 3 4.49 -7.96 -7.66
N ASN A 4 5.81 -8.16 -7.75
CA ASN A 4 6.77 -7.63 -6.78
C ASN A 4 6.93 -6.12 -7.04
N LEU A 5 5.98 -5.31 -6.55
CA LEU A 5 6.16 -3.86 -6.41
C LEU A 5 6.74 -3.58 -5.03
N GLU A 6 7.89 -2.92 -5.01
CA GLU A 6 8.47 -2.18 -3.86
C GLU A 6 8.75 -2.94 -2.56
N THR A 7 8.56 -4.27 -2.53
CA THR A 7 8.79 -5.08 -1.31
C THR A 7 10.23 -5.12 -0.84
N LEU A 8 11.23 -5.02 -1.73
CA LEU A 8 12.63 -5.13 -1.33
C LEU A 8 13.04 -3.99 -0.36
N GLY A 9 12.60 -2.77 -0.61
CA GLY A 9 12.93 -1.63 0.25
C GLY A 9 12.25 -1.73 1.60
N THR A 10 10.96 -2.07 1.62
CA THR A 10 10.18 -2.20 2.86
C THR A 10 10.62 -3.40 3.69
N GLU A 11 10.83 -4.57 3.10
CA GLU A 11 11.22 -5.77 3.85
C GLU A 11 12.62 -5.61 4.44
N LEU A 12 13.56 -5.03 3.69
CA LEU A 12 14.88 -4.68 4.21
C LEU A 12 14.77 -3.68 5.37
N GLN A 13 13.94 -2.65 5.24
CA GLN A 13 13.70 -1.69 6.32
C GLN A 13 13.14 -2.38 7.57
N LEU A 14 12.18 -3.30 7.41
CA LEU A 14 11.61 -4.03 8.54
C LEU A 14 12.62 -4.97 9.19
N GLY A 15 13.46 -5.64 8.41
CA GLY A 15 14.57 -6.43 8.91
C GLY A 15 15.56 -5.59 9.74
N LEU A 16 15.95 -4.42 9.23
CA LEU A 16 16.82 -3.49 9.97
C LEU A 16 16.20 -3.04 11.30
N VAL A 17 14.90 -2.73 11.33
CA VAL A 17 14.21 -2.37 12.58
C VAL A 17 14.15 -3.56 13.53
N ALA A 18 13.91 -4.77 13.03
CA ALA A 18 13.89 -5.98 13.85
C ALA A 18 15.28 -6.27 14.45
N ASP A 19 16.35 -5.94 13.72
CA ASP A 19 17.73 -6.00 14.21
C ASP A 19 18.10 -4.83 15.15
N GLY A 20 17.13 -3.99 15.52
CA GLY A 20 17.31 -2.87 16.47
C GLY A 20 17.86 -1.59 15.83
N VAL A 21 17.91 -1.51 14.50
CA VAL A 21 18.40 -0.34 13.76
C VAL A 21 17.26 0.68 13.56
N GLY A 22 16.86 1.33 14.65
CA GLY A 22 15.98 2.50 14.63
C GLY A 22 14.48 2.19 14.49
N LEU A 23 13.74 3.07 13.79
CA LEU A 23 12.29 3.00 13.64
C LEU A 23 11.90 2.99 12.15
N GLY A 24 10.84 2.25 11.85
CA GLY A 24 10.29 2.14 10.49
C GLY A 24 8.88 2.69 10.38
N LEU A 25 8.54 3.19 9.18
CA LEU A 25 7.18 3.61 8.86
C LEU A 25 6.66 2.83 7.67
N VAL A 26 5.59 2.06 7.89
CA VAL A 26 5.02 1.19 6.88
C VAL A 26 3.50 1.14 7.03
N PRO A 27 2.74 1.01 5.91
CA PRO A 27 1.34 0.63 6.00
C PRO A 27 1.16 -0.69 6.76
N LEU A 28 0.29 -0.69 7.77
CA LEU A 28 0.02 -1.86 8.61
C LEU A 28 -0.29 -3.16 7.83
N PRO A 29 -1.01 -3.14 6.69
CA PRO A 29 -1.23 -4.35 5.89
C PRO A 29 0.05 -4.97 5.31
N LEU A 30 1.11 -4.18 5.09
CA LEU A 30 2.41 -4.69 4.65
C LEU A 30 3.18 -5.30 5.82
N LEU A 31 3.18 -4.66 7.00
CA LEU A 31 3.77 -5.24 8.21
C LEU A 31 3.17 -6.62 8.52
N ARG A 32 1.85 -6.76 8.45
CA ARG A 32 1.16 -8.05 8.71
C ARG A 32 1.56 -9.18 7.75
N LYS A 33 2.19 -8.86 6.61
CA LYS A 33 2.66 -9.83 5.61
C LYS A 33 4.17 -10.07 5.65
N SER A 34 4.90 -9.28 6.44
CA SER A 34 6.36 -9.39 6.59
C SER A 34 6.73 -10.58 7.45
N GLU A 35 7.88 -11.18 7.17
CA GLU A 35 8.44 -12.27 7.97
C GLU A 35 8.97 -11.76 9.32
N HIS A 36 9.27 -10.46 9.40
CA HIS A 36 9.76 -9.79 10.62
C HIS A 36 8.64 -9.34 11.56
N ALA A 37 7.36 -9.51 11.21
CA ALA A 37 6.23 -8.96 11.95
C ALA A 37 6.19 -9.37 13.43
N ALA A 38 6.59 -10.60 13.75
CA ALA A 38 6.59 -11.11 15.12
C ALA A 38 7.68 -10.50 16.02
N GLN A 39 8.67 -9.81 15.43
CA GLN A 39 9.81 -9.20 16.12
C GLN A 39 9.66 -7.69 16.25
N LEU A 40 8.53 -7.13 15.81
CA LEU A 40 8.32 -5.70 15.69
C LEU A 40 7.07 -5.26 16.47
N ASP A 41 7.23 -4.20 17.26
CA ASP A 41 6.12 -3.56 17.95
C ASP A 41 5.58 -2.37 17.14
N VAL A 42 4.25 -2.24 17.10
CA VAL A 42 3.57 -1.11 16.47
C VAL A 42 3.34 -0.01 17.49
N ILE A 43 3.95 1.16 17.26
CA ILE A 43 3.76 2.34 18.09
C ILE A 43 2.56 3.15 17.55
N PRO A 44 1.45 3.27 18.31
CA PRO A 44 0.32 4.10 17.89
C PRO A 44 0.69 5.59 18.00
N ILE A 45 0.40 6.36 16.95
CA ILE A 45 0.63 7.82 16.91
C ILE A 45 -0.73 8.51 16.81
N ALA A 46 -1.01 9.44 17.74
CA ALA A 46 -2.35 10.01 17.95
C ALA A 46 -2.93 10.79 16.76
N ASP A 47 -2.09 11.42 15.94
CA ASP A 47 -2.55 12.25 14.80
C ASP A 47 -1.89 11.87 13.47
N PHE A 48 -1.38 10.64 13.37
CA PHE A 48 -0.79 10.17 12.13
C PHE A 48 -1.87 9.64 11.18
N LYS A 49 -2.33 10.51 10.28
CA LYS A 49 -3.35 10.23 9.25
C LYS A 49 -2.72 10.23 7.85
N PRO A 50 -1.91 9.22 7.49
CA PRO A 50 -1.34 9.16 6.15
C PRO A 50 -2.45 8.94 5.12
N GLU A 51 -2.69 9.95 4.29
CA GLU A 51 -3.59 9.83 3.15
C GLU A 51 -2.85 9.13 2.00
N ILE A 52 -3.38 7.96 1.60
CA ILE A 52 -2.88 7.25 0.42
C ILE A 52 -3.73 7.68 -0.76
N ALA A 53 -3.14 8.44 -1.67
CA ALA A 53 -3.75 8.80 -2.94
C ALA A 53 -3.25 7.87 -4.05
N VAL A 54 -4.18 7.35 -4.84
CA VAL A 54 -3.87 6.49 -6.01
C VAL A 54 -4.14 7.29 -7.26
N TRP A 55 -3.16 7.34 -8.15
CA TRP A 55 -3.23 8.13 -9.37
C TRP A 55 -3.13 7.21 -10.58
N ILE A 56 -4.04 7.40 -11.54
CA ILE A 56 -3.93 6.76 -12.86
C ILE A 56 -3.30 7.79 -13.81
N VAL A 57 -2.04 7.55 -14.17
CA VAL A 57 -1.32 8.38 -15.13
C VAL A 57 -1.50 7.80 -16.53
N ARG A 58 -1.97 8.63 -17.47
CA ARG A 58 -2.26 8.25 -18.85
C ARG A 58 -1.89 9.34 -19.83
N SER A 59 -1.70 8.96 -21.10
CA SER A 59 -1.69 9.93 -22.20
C SER A 59 -3.05 10.64 -22.32
N ARG A 60 -3.03 11.90 -22.76
CA ARG A 60 -4.26 12.70 -23.01
C ARG A 60 -5.10 12.13 -24.16
N ALA A 61 -4.48 11.51 -25.16
CA ALA A 61 -5.17 10.95 -26.32
C ALA A 61 -5.12 9.42 -26.28
N LEU A 62 -6.24 8.79 -25.94
CA LEU A 62 -6.36 7.33 -25.83
C LEU A 62 -7.22 6.70 -26.93
N GLY A 63 -7.95 7.51 -27.71
CA GLY A 63 -8.82 7.05 -28.78
C GLY A 63 -9.75 5.92 -28.31
N LYS A 64 -9.71 4.79 -29.01
CA LYS A 64 -10.54 3.60 -28.73
C LYS A 64 -10.27 2.96 -27.37
N MET A 65 -9.14 3.23 -26.72
CA MET A 65 -8.78 2.66 -25.42
C MET A 65 -9.43 3.39 -24.24
N GLN A 66 -10.14 4.50 -24.49
CA GLN A 66 -10.78 5.29 -23.43
C GLN A 66 -11.77 4.47 -22.61
N SER A 67 -12.57 3.62 -23.25
CA SER A 67 -13.58 2.79 -22.59
C SER A 67 -12.94 1.73 -21.69
N ALA A 68 -11.92 1.02 -22.19
CA ALA A 68 -11.19 0.04 -21.41
C ALA A 68 -10.55 0.67 -20.17
N LEU A 69 -9.97 1.87 -20.32
CA LEU A 69 -9.38 2.57 -19.17
C LEU A 69 -10.43 3.07 -18.18
N ALA A 70 -11.62 3.46 -18.64
CA ALA A 70 -12.72 3.83 -17.74
C ALA A 70 -13.13 2.64 -16.85
N VAL A 71 -13.26 1.45 -17.43
CA VAL A 71 -13.57 0.21 -16.70
C VAL A 71 -12.46 -0.12 -15.69
N LEU A 72 -11.18 0.00 -16.08
CA LEU A 72 -10.07 -0.22 -15.18
C LEU A 72 -10.08 0.79 -14.01
N ALA A 73 -10.29 2.07 -14.30
CA ALA A 73 -10.33 3.12 -13.29
C ALA A 73 -11.44 2.88 -12.26
N GLU A 74 -12.64 2.54 -12.72
CA GLU A 74 -13.77 2.21 -11.86
C GLU A 74 -13.49 0.97 -11.00
N SER A 75 -12.94 -0.09 -11.60
CA SER A 75 -12.60 -1.32 -10.87
C SER A 75 -11.55 -1.08 -9.78
N VAL A 76 -10.53 -0.26 -10.06
CA VAL A 76 -9.52 0.15 -9.08
C VAL A 76 -10.19 0.96 -7.96
N GLU A 77 -11.01 1.95 -8.29
CA GLU A 77 -11.70 2.78 -7.30
C GLU A 77 -12.58 1.93 -6.36
N GLN A 78 -13.37 1.00 -6.91
CA GLN A 78 -14.21 0.09 -6.14
C GLN A 78 -13.37 -0.78 -5.19
N SER A 79 -12.25 -1.31 -5.67
CA SER A 79 -11.34 -2.14 -4.86
C SER A 79 -10.74 -1.36 -3.68
N PHE A 80 -10.33 -0.11 -3.90
CA PHE A 80 -9.81 0.76 -2.83
C PHE A 80 -10.89 1.19 -1.84
N LYS A 81 -12.11 1.49 -2.30
CA LYS A 81 -13.25 1.76 -1.42
C LYS A 81 -13.57 0.57 -0.51
N ALA A 82 -13.61 -0.63 -1.07
CA ALA A 82 -13.83 -1.86 -0.31
C ALA A 82 -12.73 -2.10 0.74
N ALA A 83 -11.45 -1.95 0.34
CA ALA A 83 -10.33 -2.08 1.26
C ALA A 83 -10.38 -1.04 2.39
N ARG A 84 -10.80 0.21 2.11
CA ARG A 84 -10.98 1.25 3.13
C ARG A 84 -12.07 0.89 4.14
N LEU A 85 -13.21 0.39 3.67
CA LEU A 85 -14.32 -0.03 4.53
C LEU A 85 -13.92 -1.19 5.46
N SER A 86 -13.19 -2.18 4.94
CA SER A 86 -12.68 -3.30 5.76
C SER A 86 -11.66 -2.89 6.84
N ARG A 87 -11.09 -1.69 6.75
CA ARG A 87 -10.13 -1.16 7.73
C ARG A 87 -10.81 -0.34 8.83
N ALA A 88 -12.04 0.12 8.59
CA ALA A 88 -12.83 0.92 9.54
C ALA A 88 -13.80 0.08 10.39
N ALA A 89 -14.04 -1.17 10.02
CA ALA A 89 -14.78 -2.18 10.77
C ALA A 89 -13.82 -3.02 11.63
#